data_AF-A0A354DJN9-F1
#
_entry.id   AF-A0A354DJN9-F1
#
_cell.length_a   1.000
_cell.length_b   1.000
_cell.length_c   1.000
_cell.angle_alpha   90.00
_cell.angle_beta   90.00
_cell.angle_gamma   90.00
#
_symmetry.space_group_name_H-M   'P 1'
#
loop_
_entity.id
_entity.type
_entity.pdbx_description
1 polymer ?
#
loop_
_entity_poly.entity_id
_entity_poly.type
_entity_poly.pdbx_seq_one_letter_code
_entity_poly.pdbx_strand_id
1 'polypeptide(L)'
;MGKFSKVAQGMMMVHSKGNQVDFHFLRQMAEEAGVPADLCEKVEQANTASEVGDLMIASGYMEFFQKLCLYVCENVLREVGGGMEVETILITMQQRILGRERVAWSPSK
;
A
#
# COMPACT_ATOMS: atom_id res chain seq x y z
N MET A 1 -5.33 -1.27 5.54
CA MET A 1 -5.68 -0.80 4.17
C MET A 1 -5.82 0.71 4.07
N GLY A 2 -6.98 1.33 4.34
CA GLY A 2 -7.24 2.73 3.92
C GLY A 2 -6.20 3.80 4.26
N LYS A 3 -5.62 3.82 5.47
CA LYS A 3 -4.56 4.80 5.82
C LYS A 3 -3.23 4.50 5.12
N PHE A 4 -2.86 3.23 5.05
CA PHE A 4 -1.62 2.79 4.40
C PHE A 4 -1.67 3.06 2.90
N SER A 5 -2.81 2.81 2.25
CA SER A 5 -3.01 3.15 0.84
C SER A 5 -2.77 4.64 0.57
N LYS A 6 -3.17 5.52 1.48
CA LYS A 6 -2.93 6.97 1.36
C LYS A 6 -1.47 7.33 1.53
N VAL A 7 -0.78 6.77 2.53
CA VAL A 7 0.66 7.01 2.69
C VAL A 7 1.45 6.47 1.50
N ALA A 8 1.06 5.31 0.97
CA ALA A 8 1.64 4.75 -0.24
C ALA A 8 1.42 5.63 -1.49
N GLN A 9 0.35 6.44 -1.51
CA GLN A 9 0.10 7.47 -2.52
C GLN A 9 0.87 8.78 -2.27
N GLY A 10 1.69 8.84 -1.21
CA GLY A 10 2.40 10.06 -0.81
C GLY A 10 1.57 11.03 0.03
N MET A 11 0.38 10.64 0.50
CA MET A 11 -0.44 11.50 1.36
C MET A 11 -0.07 11.30 2.84
N MET A 12 0.45 12.35 3.47
CA MET A 12 0.80 12.35 4.90
C MET A 12 -0.39 12.71 5.82
N MET A 13 -1.47 13.26 5.24
CA MET A 13 -2.73 13.51 5.92
C MET A 13 -3.76 12.43 5.55
N VAL A 14 -3.93 11.45 6.44
CA VAL A 14 -4.62 10.17 6.10
C VAL A 14 -6.08 10.06 6.57
N HIS A 15 -6.67 11.13 7.09
CA HIS A 15 -8.04 11.08 7.61
C HIS A 15 -9.08 10.80 6.50
N SER A 16 -10.17 10.12 6.85
CA SER A 16 -11.19 9.67 5.89
C SER A 16 -12.00 10.81 5.25
N LYS A 17 -12.10 11.96 5.91
CA LYS A 17 -12.88 13.12 5.43
C LYS A 17 -12.16 14.01 4.41
N GLY A 18 -10.83 13.92 4.30
CA GLY A 18 -10.02 14.90 3.53
C GLY A 18 -9.58 14.41 2.18
N ASN A 19 -9.22 13.12 2.09
CA ASN A 19 -8.81 12.45 0.85
C ASN A 19 -9.44 11.06 0.81
N GLN A 20 -10.08 10.71 -0.30
CA GLN A 20 -10.59 9.36 -0.53
C GLN A 20 -9.45 8.43 -0.96
N VAL A 21 -9.70 7.13 -0.95
CA VAL A 21 -8.75 6.15 -1.50
C VAL A 21 -8.81 6.27 -3.02
N ASP A 22 -7.65 6.46 -3.66
CA ASP A 22 -7.55 6.34 -5.13
C ASP A 22 -7.48 4.86 -5.54
N PHE A 23 -8.52 4.37 -6.21
CA PHE A 23 -8.60 2.98 -6.69
C PHE A 23 -7.82 2.74 -7.98
N HIS A 24 -7.56 3.77 -8.80
CA HIS A 24 -6.66 3.63 -9.95
C HIS A 24 -5.22 3.39 -9.49
N PHE A 25 -4.79 4.07 -8.42
CA PHE A 25 -3.51 3.78 -7.79
C PHE A 25 -3.44 2.33 -7.27
N LEU A 26 -4.50 1.85 -6.59
CA LEU A 26 -4.52 0.46 -6.11
C LEU A 26 -4.52 -0.55 -7.26
N ARG A 27 -5.18 -0.23 -8.37
CA ARG A 27 -5.13 -1.03 -9.59
C ARG A 27 -3.71 -1.08 -10.15
N GLN A 28 -3.02 0.04 -10.29
CA GLN A 28 -1.64 0.07 -10.78
C GLN A 28 -0.72 -0.80 -9.89
N MET A 29 -0.85 -0.68 -8.57
CA MET A 29 -0.07 -1.50 -7.65
C MET A 29 -0.40 -2.99 -7.76
N ALA A 30 -1.65 -3.35 -8.06
CA ALA A 30 -2.06 -4.72 -8.35
C ALA A 30 -1.43 -5.24 -9.64
N GLU A 31 -1.44 -4.45 -10.73
CA GLU A 31 -0.77 -4.78 -11.99
C GLU A 31 0.73 -5.04 -11.78
N GLU A 32 1.40 -4.15 -11.03
CA GLU A 32 2.81 -4.31 -10.68
C GLU A 32 3.07 -5.58 -9.84
N ALA A 33 2.10 -6.01 -9.03
CA ALA A 33 2.14 -7.24 -8.23
C ALA A 33 1.85 -8.52 -9.06
N GLY A 34 1.67 -8.39 -10.38
CA GLY A 34 1.37 -9.51 -11.26
C GLY A 34 -0.09 -9.96 -11.23
N VAL A 35 -1.01 -9.13 -10.73
CA VAL A 35 -2.44 -9.40 -10.74
C VAL A 35 -2.97 -9.31 -12.19
N PRO A 36 -3.76 -10.29 -12.66
CA PRO A 36 -4.29 -10.30 -14.01
C PRO A 36 -5.35 -9.21 -14.22
N ALA A 37 -5.53 -8.81 -15.48
CA ALA A 37 -6.37 -7.67 -15.85
C ALA A 37 -7.81 -7.76 -15.33
N ASP A 38 -8.42 -8.94 -15.33
CA ASP A 38 -9.79 -9.17 -14.85
C ASP A 38 -9.96 -8.91 -13.34
N LEU A 39 -8.92 -9.18 -12.54
CA LEU A 39 -8.88 -8.84 -11.12
C LEU A 39 -8.53 -7.36 -10.90
N CYS A 40 -7.65 -6.79 -11.72
CA CYS A 40 -7.33 -5.36 -11.69
C CYS A 40 -8.56 -4.49 -11.97
N GLU A 41 -9.44 -4.91 -12.89
CA GLU A 41 -10.73 -4.23 -13.13
C GLU A 41 -11.63 -4.24 -11.89
N LYS A 42 -11.66 -5.35 -11.14
CA LYS A 42 -12.42 -5.45 -9.88
C LYS A 42 -11.86 -4.54 -8.79
N VAL A 43 -10.55 -4.31 -8.77
CA VAL A 43 -9.92 -3.35 -7.84
C VAL A 43 -10.43 -1.93 -8.10
N GLU A 44 -10.51 -1.53 -9.36
CA GLU A 44 -10.99 -0.21 -9.75
C GLU A 44 -12.47 0.01 -9.41
N GLN A 45 -13.27 -1.05 -9.44
CA GLN A 45 -14.70 -1.03 -9.11
C GLN A 45 -15.02 -1.17 -7.61
N ALA A 46 -14.00 -1.33 -6.75
CA ALA A 46 -14.20 -1.52 -5.32
C ALA A 46 -14.71 -0.24 -4.62
N ASN A 47 -15.45 -0.39 -3.52
CA ASN A 47 -15.96 0.74 -2.74
C ASN A 47 -15.02 1.12 -1.59
N THR A 48 -14.23 0.17 -1.09
CA THR A 48 -13.30 0.41 0.03
C THR A 48 -11.94 -0.22 -0.19
N ALA A 49 -10.88 0.37 0.39
CA ALA A 49 -9.55 -0.24 0.37
C ALA A 49 -9.51 -1.60 1.09
N SER A 50 -10.43 -1.85 2.03
CA SER A 50 -10.54 -3.15 2.70
C SER A 50 -11.07 -4.21 1.74
N GLU A 51 -12.07 -3.90 0.92
CA GLU A 51 -12.56 -4.80 -0.15
C GLU A 51 -11.44 -5.21 -1.11
N VAL A 52 -10.58 -4.26 -1.50
CA VAL A 52 -9.39 -4.56 -2.32
C VAL A 52 -8.44 -5.51 -1.59
N GLY A 53 -8.18 -5.27 -0.30
CA GLY A 53 -7.35 -6.15 0.51
C GLY A 53 -7.92 -7.57 0.59
N ASP A 54 -9.22 -7.70 0.85
CA ASP A 54 -9.91 -8.99 0.93
C ASP A 54 -9.87 -9.72 -0.42
N LEU A 55 -10.05 -9.00 -1.53
CA LEU A 55 -9.92 -9.53 -2.89
C LEU A 55 -8.52 -10.10 -3.15
N MET A 56 -7.46 -9.39 -2.77
CA MET A 56 -6.08 -9.84 -2.94
C MET A 56 -5.76 -11.07 -2.09
N ILE A 57 -6.25 -11.11 -0.85
CA ILE A 57 -6.10 -12.27 0.03
C ILE A 57 -6.82 -13.49 -0.56
N ALA A 58 -8.08 -13.32 -0.98
CA ALA A 58 -8.90 -14.40 -1.53
C ALA A 58 -8.32 -14.94 -2.86
N SER A 59 -7.66 -14.07 -3.63
CA SER A 59 -7.07 -14.41 -4.92
C SER A 59 -5.61 -14.86 -4.83
N GLY A 60 -5.00 -14.85 -3.64
CA GLY A 60 -3.63 -15.33 -3.41
C GLY A 60 -2.51 -14.35 -3.76
N TYR A 61 -2.83 -13.10 -4.10
CA TYR A 61 -1.84 -12.08 -4.52
C TYR A 61 -1.26 -11.33 -3.32
N MET A 62 -0.48 -12.05 -2.50
CA MET A 62 0.14 -11.47 -1.31
C MET A 62 1.22 -10.41 -1.65
N GLU A 63 1.82 -10.48 -2.83
CA GLU A 63 2.82 -9.53 -3.32
C GLU A 63 2.31 -8.08 -3.35
N PHE A 64 1.00 -7.90 -3.55
CA PHE A 64 0.34 -6.61 -3.45
C PHE A 64 0.59 -5.92 -2.10
N PHE A 65 0.62 -6.68 -1.00
CA PHE A 65 0.86 -6.13 0.33
C PHE A 65 2.33 -5.82 0.58
N GLN A 66 3.26 -6.54 -0.05
CA GLN A 66 4.69 -6.19 -0.01
C GLN A 66 4.90 -4.84 -0.69
N LYS A 67 4.37 -4.66 -1.91
CA LYS A 67 4.42 -3.38 -2.64
C LYS A 67 3.77 -2.24 -1.87
N LEU A 68 2.62 -2.47 -1.25
CA LEU A 68 2.00 -1.48 -0.39
C LEU A 68 2.95 -1.04 0.74
N CYS A 69 3.60 -1.98 1.42
CA CYS A 69 4.54 -1.67 2.49
C CYS A 69 5.79 -0.93 1.96
N LEU A 70 6.31 -1.34 0.80
CA LEU A 70 7.42 -0.67 0.12
C LEU A 70 7.10 0.79 -0.17
N TYR A 71 5.96 1.07 -0.82
CA TYR A 71 5.53 2.42 -1.14
C TYR A 71 5.26 3.27 0.09
N VAL A 72 4.76 2.69 1.19
CA VAL A 72 4.69 3.42 2.47
C VAL A 72 6.09 3.79 2.95
N CYS A 73 7.03 2.86 2.98
CA CYS A 73 8.41 3.15 3.40
C CYS A 73 9.04 4.26 2.56
N GLU A 74 8.95 4.16 1.23
CA GLU A 74 9.55 5.12 0.31
C GLU A 74 8.94 6.52 0.44
N ASN A 75 7.61 6.62 0.56
CA ASN A 75 6.97 7.92 0.72
C ASN A 75 7.28 8.55 2.08
N VAL A 76 7.30 7.77 3.16
CA VAL A 76 7.70 8.27 4.49
C VAL A 76 9.16 8.73 4.47
N LEU A 77 10.07 7.96 3.88
CA LEU A 77 11.48 8.37 3.75
C LEU A 77 11.62 9.65 2.93
N ARG A 78 10.84 9.81 1.86
CA ARG A 78 10.82 11.02 1.05
C ARG A 78 10.34 12.23 1.86
N GLU A 79 9.30 12.08 2.66
CA GLU A 79 8.77 13.14 3.53
C GLU A 79 9.79 13.62 4.56
N VAL A 80 10.53 12.69 5.20
CA VAL A 80 11.52 13.04 6.22
C VAL A 80 12.89 13.43 5.65
N GLY A 81 13.09 13.34 4.33
CA GLY A 81 14.37 13.65 3.68
C GLY A 81 15.44 12.56 3.81
N GLY A 82 15.05 11.31 4.10
CA GLY A 82 15.97 10.19 4.32
C GLY A 82 16.74 10.27 5.65
N GLY A 83 17.87 9.57 5.73
CA GLY A 83 18.73 9.59 6.92
C GLY A 83 18.24 8.71 8.07
N MET A 84 17.24 7.87 7.83
CA MET A 84 16.77 6.85 8.74
C MET A 84 16.34 5.59 7.99
N GLU A 85 16.07 4.53 8.74
CA GLU A 85 15.42 3.32 8.24
C GLU A 85 13.92 3.40 8.59
N VAL A 86 13.08 3.02 7.63
CA VAL A 86 11.63 2.91 7.82
C VAL A 86 11.22 1.47 7.56
N GLU A 87 10.53 0.88 8.53
CA GLU A 87 9.92 -0.43 8.42
C GLU A 87 8.39 -0.32 8.50
N THR A 88 7.71 -0.87 7.51
CA THR A 88 6.24 -0.93 7.46
C THR A 88 5.82 -2.38 7.61
N ILE A 89 4.96 -2.67 8.58
CA ILE A 89 4.36 -4.00 8.78
C ILE A 89 2.85 -3.86 8.71
N LEU A 90 2.23 -4.56 7.77
CA LEU A 90 0.78 -4.67 7.68
C LEU A 90 0.31 -5.98 8.30
N ILE A 91 -0.45 -5.89 9.39
CA ILE A 91 -0.93 -7.03 10.17
C ILE A 91 -2.46 -6.97 10.34
N THR A 92 -3.12 -8.12 10.32
CA THR A 92 -4.56 -8.24 10.60
C THR A 92 -4.83 -8.30 12.10
N MET A 93 -6.10 -8.14 12.50
CA MET A 93 -6.51 -8.32 13.90
C MET A 93 -6.28 -9.75 14.41
N GLN A 94 -6.26 -10.74 13.52
CA GLN A 94 -5.93 -12.14 13.81
C GLN A 94 -4.41 -12.40 13.82
N GLN A 95 -3.59 -11.34 13.93
CA GLN A 95 -2.13 -11.41 14.01
C GLN A 95 -1.45 -12.03 12.76
N ARG A 96 -2.13 -12.05 11.61
CA ARG A 96 -1.53 -12.48 10.35
C ARG A 96 -0.80 -11.29 9.71
N ILE A 97 0.50 -11.45 9.46
CA ILE A 97 1.27 -10.49 8.66
C ILE A 97 0.87 -10.68 7.18
N LEU A 98 0.45 -9.59 6.55
CA LEU A 98 0.12 -9.55 5.12
C LEU A 98 1.31 -9.10 4.29
N GLY A 99 2.06 -8.11 4.78
CA GLY A 99 3.26 -7.57 4.14
C GLY A 99 4.19 -6.93 5.16
N ARG A 100 5.48 -6.93 4.86
CA ARG A 100 6.52 -6.30 5.66
C ARG A 100 7.65 -5.85 4.75
N GLU A 101 8.00 -4.58 4.84
CA GLU A 101 9.11 -4.02 4.08
C GLU A 101 9.96 -3.10 4.95
N ARG A 102 11.23 -2.98 4.59
CA ARG A 102 12.23 -2.20 5.31
C ARG A 102 13.14 -1.51 4.31
N VAL A 103 13.17 -0.19 4.35
CA VAL A 103 13.95 0.64 3.42
C VAL A 103 14.77 1.65 4.22
N ALA A 104 15.99 1.91 3.75
CA ALA A 104 16.83 2.99 4.26
C ALA A 104 17.59 3.63 3.09
N TRP A 105 17.75 4.95 3.11
CA TRP A 105 18.73 5.63 2.26
C TRP A 105 19.37 6.80 2.99
N SER A 106 20.61 7.12 2.61
CA SER A 106 21.30 8.31 3.09
C SER A 106 20.81 9.55 2.33
N PRO A 107 20.71 10.72 2.98
CA PRO A 107 20.42 11.97 2.27
C PRO A 107 21.50 12.20 1.19
N SER A 108 21.09 12.67 0.02
CA SER A 108 22.05 13.18 -0.97
C SER A 108 22.68 14.45 -0.35
N LYS A 109 24.01 14.45 -0.21
CA LYS A 109 24.78 15.58 0.34
C LYS A 109 24.50 16.89 -0.39
#